data_AF-A0A229S2V9-F1
#
_entry.id   AF-A0A229S2V9-F1
#
_cell.length_a   1.000
_cell.length_b   1.000
_cell.length_c   1.000
_cell.angle_alpha   90.00
_cell.angle_beta   90.00
_cell.angle_gamma   90.00
#
_symmetry.space_group_name_H-M   'P 1'
#
loop_
_entity.id
_entity.type
_entity.pdbx_description
1 polymer ?
#
loop_
_entity_poly.entity_id
_entity_poly.type
_entity_poly.pdbx_seq_one_letter_code
_entity_poly.pdbx_strand_id
1 'polypeptide(L)'
;MFDDERTRPIAVPGANRRLRLRVTVLTAFLLVTGILGYVIFQANAESLPASEERAATVVFDRTAGKQVIDDRGSERFRTASVVKLFIALDAITRKSSKADESQLYRMLAKSDDAIANTLWTKNGGPAIVTRTVAAAGLKSTSAPADAGRWGDTLSTADDIALVYRHILKLPKAKRNVILKPLREATRTAADGFDQHFGIPTAFQDRPWAVKQGWASGRGAVDAHTTGLVGEDDRYVVVILSSFAEGTDLGAATARATSAAVSLAPRLEK
;
A
#
# COMPACT_ATOMS: atom_id res chain seq x y z
N MET A 1 -105.18 -4.20 -29.52
CA MET A 1 -104.07 -4.06 -30.48
C MET A 1 -102.91 -3.51 -29.68
N PHE A 2 -101.88 -4.35 -29.50
CA PHE A 2 -100.58 -4.11 -28.86
C PHE A 2 -100.54 -3.85 -27.34
N ASP A 3 -100.09 -4.87 -26.61
CA ASP A 3 -99.29 -4.75 -25.39
C ASP A 3 -98.49 -6.05 -25.20
N ASP A 4 -97.16 -5.98 -25.11
CA ASP A 4 -96.42 -6.23 -23.87
C ASP A 4 -94.90 -6.05 -24.11
N GLU A 5 -94.28 -5.49 -23.09
CA GLU A 5 -92.91 -5.01 -22.93
C GLU A 5 -91.87 -6.13 -22.69
N ARG A 6 -90.63 -5.68 -22.42
CA ARG A 6 -89.51 -6.36 -21.74
C ARG A 6 -88.63 -7.17 -22.69
N THR A 7 -87.42 -6.74 -23.05
CA THR A 7 -86.31 -6.34 -22.19
C THR A 7 -85.20 -5.77 -23.09
N ARG A 8 -84.67 -4.58 -22.79
CA ARG A 8 -83.44 -4.07 -23.43
C ARG A 8 -82.30 -4.14 -22.41
N PRO A 9 -81.16 -4.76 -22.72
CA PRO A 9 -80.05 -4.86 -21.79
C PRO A 9 -79.41 -3.49 -21.55
N ILE A 10 -79.17 -3.18 -20.28
CA ILE A 10 -78.37 -2.05 -19.82
C ILE A 10 -76.93 -2.27 -20.29
N ALA A 11 -76.38 -1.33 -21.05
CA ALA A 11 -74.99 -1.34 -21.47
C ALA A 11 -74.08 -1.25 -20.23
N VAL A 12 -73.22 -2.25 -20.05
CA VAL A 12 -72.11 -2.19 -19.08
C VAL A 12 -71.09 -1.17 -19.60
N PRO A 13 -70.73 -0.13 -18.82
CA PRO A 13 -69.63 0.75 -19.21
C PRO A 13 -68.34 -0.08 -19.32
N GLY A 14 -67.77 -0.12 -20.52
CA GLY A 14 -66.51 -0.80 -20.78
C GLY A 14 -65.42 -0.30 -19.84
N ALA A 15 -64.76 -1.23 -19.15
CA ALA A 15 -63.62 -0.95 -18.29
C ALA A 15 -62.58 -0.10 -19.03
N ASN A 16 -62.17 0.98 -18.37
CA ASN A 16 -61.30 2.05 -18.86
C ASN A 16 -59.98 1.54 -19.49
N ARG A 17 -59.96 1.30 -20.82
CA ARG A 17 -58.71 1.08 -21.59
C ARG A 17 -57.72 2.24 -21.45
N ARG A 18 -58.21 3.47 -21.26
CA ARG A 18 -57.37 4.68 -21.08
C ARG A 18 -56.61 4.69 -19.75
N LEU A 19 -57.12 4.04 -18.70
CA LEU A 19 -56.44 4.01 -17.39
C LEU A 19 -55.31 2.98 -17.39
N ARG A 20 -55.51 1.80 -18.00
CA ARG A 20 -54.46 0.78 -18.15
C ARG A 20 -53.25 1.31 -18.93
N LEU A 21 -53.47 2.04 -20.03
CA LEU A 21 -52.36 2.59 -20.83
C LEU A 21 -51.56 3.65 -20.06
N ARG A 22 -52.24 4.53 -19.29
CA ARG A 22 -51.56 5.54 -18.46
C ARG A 22 -50.77 4.94 -17.31
N VAL A 23 -51.27 3.87 -16.69
CA VAL A 23 -50.54 3.14 -15.64
C VAL A 23 -49.33 2.44 -16.24
N THR A 24 -49.46 1.72 -17.37
CA THR A 24 -48.31 1.04 -18.00
C THR A 24 -47.20 2.01 -18.45
N VAL A 25 -47.55 3.18 -18.99
CA VAL A 25 -46.56 4.19 -19.38
C VAL A 25 -45.87 4.82 -18.16
N LEU A 26 -46.60 5.10 -17.07
CA LEU A 26 -45.99 5.61 -15.83
C LEU A 26 -45.06 4.59 -15.17
N THR A 27 -45.45 3.31 -15.12
CA THR A 27 -44.63 2.23 -14.55
C THR A 27 -43.40 1.94 -15.42
N ALA A 28 -43.53 1.98 -16.75
CA ALA A 28 -42.40 1.84 -17.66
C ALA A 28 -41.43 3.03 -17.53
N PHE A 29 -41.93 4.26 -17.38
CA PHE A 29 -41.09 5.43 -17.18
C PHE A 29 -40.35 5.38 -15.83
N LEU A 30 -41.03 5.00 -14.74
CA LEU A 30 -40.42 4.85 -13.42
C LEU A 30 -39.40 3.71 -13.36
N LEU A 31 -39.65 2.60 -14.06
CA LEU A 31 -38.67 1.51 -14.21
C LEU A 31 -37.46 1.95 -15.04
N VAL A 32 -37.65 2.69 -16.14
CA VAL A 32 -36.53 3.18 -16.96
C VAL A 32 -35.74 4.26 -16.23
N THR A 33 -36.36 5.19 -15.50
CA THR A 33 -35.64 6.18 -14.68
C THR A 33 -34.99 5.54 -13.46
N GLY A 34 -35.59 4.50 -12.88
CA GLY A 34 -35.00 3.72 -11.80
C GLY A 34 -33.80 2.90 -12.26
N ILE A 35 -33.88 2.27 -13.43
CA ILE A 35 -32.77 1.54 -14.05
C ILE A 35 -31.68 2.51 -14.50
N LEU A 36 -32.03 3.64 -15.13
CA LEU A 36 -31.05 4.65 -15.54
C LEU A 36 -30.38 5.30 -14.32
N GLY A 37 -31.15 5.61 -13.27
CA GLY A 37 -30.63 6.08 -11.99
C GLY A 37 -29.75 5.06 -11.28
N TYR A 38 -30.10 3.77 -11.34
CA TYR A 38 -29.29 2.68 -10.81
C TYR A 38 -28.02 2.43 -11.62
N VAL A 39 -28.08 2.52 -12.95
CA VAL A 39 -26.90 2.41 -13.84
C VAL A 39 -25.98 3.62 -13.66
N ILE A 40 -26.52 4.84 -13.52
CA ILE A 40 -25.72 6.03 -13.22
C ILE A 40 -25.14 5.96 -11.79
N PHE A 41 -25.90 5.47 -10.81
CA PHE A 41 -25.41 5.25 -9.45
C PHE A 41 -24.30 4.19 -9.40
N GLN A 42 -24.47 3.07 -10.12
CA GLN A 42 -23.43 2.03 -10.24
C GLN A 42 -22.20 2.53 -11.02
N ALA A 43 -22.38 3.30 -12.10
CA ALA A 43 -21.27 3.91 -12.84
C ALA A 43 -20.47 4.93 -12.00
N ASN A 44 -21.15 5.65 -11.10
CA ASN A 44 -20.50 6.56 -10.15
C ASN A 44 -19.94 5.83 -8.91
N ALA A 45 -20.48 4.67 -8.54
CA ALA A 45 -19.96 3.82 -7.47
C ALA A 45 -18.69 3.05 -7.90
N GLU A 46 -18.52 2.78 -9.20
CA GLU A 46 -17.31 2.18 -9.77
C GLU A 46 -16.17 3.17 -10.03
N SER A 47 -16.36 4.47 -9.80
CA SER A 47 -15.29 5.47 -9.95
C SER A 47 -15.42 6.63 -8.98
N LEU A 48 -15.15 6.37 -7.70
CA LEU A 48 -14.48 7.42 -6.93
C LEU A 48 -13.08 7.54 -7.56
N PRO A 49 -12.66 8.71 -8.10
CA PRO A 49 -11.25 8.87 -8.42
C PRO A 49 -10.52 8.63 -7.10
N ALA A 50 -9.78 7.52 -7.02
CA ALA A 50 -8.83 7.34 -5.94
C ALA A 50 -8.03 8.64 -5.87
N SER A 51 -7.86 9.21 -4.68
CA SER A 51 -7.09 10.43 -4.53
C SER A 51 -5.79 10.28 -5.33
N GLU A 52 -5.52 11.24 -6.23
CA GLU A 52 -4.43 11.19 -7.20
C GLU A 52 -3.08 10.89 -6.53
N GLU A 53 -3.01 11.17 -5.23
CA GLU A 53 -1.97 10.81 -4.28
C GLU A 53 -2.59 10.23 -2.99
N ARG A 54 -1.99 9.16 -2.47
CA ARG A 54 -2.23 8.60 -1.12
C ARG A 54 -0.90 8.52 -0.40
N ALA A 55 -0.88 8.79 0.90
CA ALA A 55 0.34 8.69 1.70
C ALA A 55 0.02 8.32 3.16
N ALA A 56 0.96 7.68 3.83
CA ALA A 56 0.92 7.41 5.25
C ALA A 56 2.28 7.71 5.86
N THR A 57 2.27 8.33 7.04
CA THR A 57 3.49 8.66 7.79
C THR A 57 3.37 8.18 9.23
N VAL A 58 4.32 7.35 9.65
CA VAL A 58 4.47 6.93 11.05
C VAL A 58 5.86 7.29 11.53
N VAL A 59 5.95 7.88 12.73
CA VAL A 59 7.21 8.03 13.46
C VAL A 59 7.07 7.46 14.85
N PHE A 60 7.88 6.45 15.16
CA PHE A 60 8.00 5.88 16.50
C PHE A 60 9.28 6.40 17.16
N ASP A 61 9.14 7.12 18.29
CA ASP A 61 10.26 7.51 19.13
C ASP A 61 10.56 6.37 20.11
N ARG A 62 11.72 5.75 19.96
CA ARG A 62 12.12 4.61 20.79
C ARG A 62 12.48 5.01 22.22
N THR A 63 12.96 6.23 22.42
CA THR A 63 13.27 6.75 23.75
C THR A 63 11.99 7.01 24.53
N ALA A 64 11.00 7.63 23.88
CA ALA A 64 9.69 7.86 24.48
C ALA A 64 8.80 6.59 24.51
N GLY A 65 9.15 5.56 23.74
CA GLY A 65 8.42 4.29 23.68
C GLY A 65 7.05 4.38 23.00
N LYS A 66 6.80 5.42 22.19
CA LYS A 66 5.49 5.69 21.58
C LYS A 66 5.60 6.21 20.15
N GLN A 67 4.51 6.05 19.39
CA GLN A 67 4.33 6.78 18.14
C GLN A 67 4.13 8.26 18.47
N VAL A 68 4.94 9.12 17.87
CA VAL A 68 4.86 10.58 18.00
C VAL A 68 4.23 11.23 16.77
N ILE A 69 4.16 10.48 15.67
CA ILE A 69 3.41 10.81 14.46
C ILE A 69 2.70 9.54 13.99
N ASP A 70 1.40 9.67 13.75
CA ASP A 70 0.56 8.68 13.07
C ASP A 70 -0.39 9.45 12.16
N ASP A 71 -0.07 9.46 10.87
CA ASP A 71 -0.94 9.93 9.80
C ASP A 71 -1.24 8.74 8.89
N ARG A 72 -2.47 8.26 8.94
CA ARG A 72 -2.97 7.12 8.15
C ARG A 72 -2.09 5.87 8.28
N GLY A 73 -1.51 5.62 9.48
CA GLY A 73 -0.56 4.53 9.72
C GLY A 73 -1.07 3.13 9.36
N SER A 74 -2.39 2.92 9.39
CA SER A 74 -3.09 1.68 9.06
C SER A 74 -3.48 1.54 7.59
N GLU A 75 -3.28 2.56 6.76
CA GLU A 75 -3.57 2.49 5.32
C GLU A 75 -2.60 1.53 4.62
N ARG A 76 -3.12 0.74 3.67
CA ARG A 76 -2.37 -0.30 2.98
C ARG A 76 -1.75 0.20 1.68
N PHE A 77 -0.49 -0.16 1.49
CA PHE A 77 0.29 0.13 0.30
C PHE A 77 0.97 -1.14 -0.19
N ARG A 78 1.20 -1.25 -1.50
CA ARG A 78 2.25 -2.13 -2.01
C ARG A 78 3.57 -1.67 -1.41
N THR A 79 4.48 -2.59 -1.16
CA THR A 79 5.73 -2.28 -0.44
C THR A 79 6.89 -1.99 -1.38
N ALA A 80 6.79 -2.37 -2.65
CA ALA A 80 7.89 -2.33 -3.61
C ALA A 80 9.16 -2.93 -2.97
N SER A 81 10.30 -2.23 -3.06
CA SER A 81 11.57 -2.70 -2.48
C SER A 81 11.64 -2.69 -0.95
N VAL A 82 10.65 -2.17 -0.22
CA VAL A 82 10.63 -2.23 1.26
C VAL A 82 10.50 -3.68 1.75
N VAL A 83 9.82 -4.56 1.00
CA VAL A 83 9.69 -5.99 1.37
C VAL A 83 11.03 -6.73 1.46
N LYS A 84 12.11 -6.18 0.91
CA LYS A 84 13.46 -6.76 1.04
C LYS A 84 13.90 -6.86 2.51
N LEU A 85 13.33 -6.05 3.41
CA LEU A 85 13.48 -6.21 4.86
C LEU A 85 12.93 -7.56 5.35
N PHE A 86 11.83 -8.05 4.77
CA PHE A 86 11.18 -9.30 5.15
C PHE A 86 11.99 -10.48 4.62
N ILE A 87 12.47 -10.38 3.37
CA ILE A 87 13.38 -11.35 2.76
C ILE A 87 14.64 -11.49 3.62
N ALA A 88 15.21 -10.36 4.07
CA ALA A 88 16.41 -10.37 4.91
C ALA A 88 16.15 -10.99 6.30
N LEU A 89 15.08 -10.57 6.99
CA LEU A 89 14.68 -11.13 8.29
C LEU A 89 14.47 -12.65 8.22
N ASP A 90 13.78 -13.12 7.19
CA ASP A 90 13.50 -14.53 6.99
C ASP A 90 14.78 -15.33 6.65
N ALA A 91 15.72 -14.73 5.92
CA ALA A 91 16.99 -15.36 5.59
C ALA A 91 17.92 -15.51 6.82
N ILE A 92 18.02 -14.51 7.69
CA ILE A 92 18.91 -14.54 8.88
C ILE A 92 18.35 -15.35 10.06
N THR A 93 17.05 -15.61 10.05
CA THR A 93 16.39 -16.45 11.07
C THR A 93 16.53 -17.93 10.73
N ARG A 94 16.64 -18.27 9.45
CA ARG A 94 17.11 -19.57 8.97
C ARG A 94 18.64 -19.58 9.00
N LYS A 95 19.29 -20.75 9.10
CA LYS A 95 20.77 -20.84 9.21
C LYS A 95 21.43 -20.24 7.95
N SER A 96 21.74 -18.94 7.97
CA SER A 96 22.36 -18.24 6.85
C SER A 96 23.83 -18.63 6.71
N SER A 97 24.26 -18.89 5.48
CA SER A 97 25.68 -19.04 5.16
C SER A 97 26.35 -17.66 5.01
N LYS A 98 27.68 -17.59 5.04
CA LYS A 98 28.41 -16.35 4.72
C LYS A 98 28.11 -15.82 3.31
N ALA A 99 27.84 -16.71 2.36
CA ALA A 99 27.45 -16.32 1.01
C ALA A 99 26.08 -15.61 1.03
N ASP A 100 25.12 -16.12 1.80
CA ASP A 100 23.81 -15.46 1.97
C ASP A 100 23.99 -14.06 2.60
N GLU A 101 24.88 -13.86 3.57
CA GLU A 101 25.13 -12.54 4.16
C GLU A 101 25.68 -11.52 3.14
N SER A 102 26.58 -11.94 2.23
CA SER A 102 27.07 -11.04 1.16
C SER A 102 25.97 -10.65 0.16
N GLN A 103 25.07 -11.59 -0.15
CA GLN A 103 23.91 -11.34 -1.00
C GLN A 103 22.93 -10.39 -0.31
N LEU A 104 22.64 -10.62 0.98
CA LEU A 104 21.80 -9.75 1.78
C LEU A 104 22.35 -8.33 1.85
N TYR A 105 23.66 -8.19 2.05
CA TYR A 105 24.32 -6.89 2.05
C TYR A 105 24.05 -6.14 0.74
N ARG A 106 24.33 -6.76 -0.41
CA ARG A 106 24.12 -6.14 -1.72
C ARG A 106 22.64 -5.85 -2.00
N MET A 107 21.74 -6.78 -1.68
CA MET A 107 20.30 -6.62 -1.85
C MET A 107 19.76 -5.42 -1.07
N LEU A 108 20.22 -5.23 0.16
CA LEU A 108 19.75 -4.14 1.01
C LEU A 108 20.40 -2.81 0.61
N ALA A 109 21.73 -2.77 0.45
CA ALA A 109 22.47 -1.52 0.18
C ALA A 109 22.21 -0.96 -1.22
N LYS A 110 22.11 -1.83 -2.24
CA LYS A 110 21.87 -1.42 -3.64
C LYS A 110 20.46 -1.71 -4.13
N SER A 111 19.56 -2.14 -3.25
CA SER A 111 18.19 -2.54 -3.62
C SER A 111 18.14 -3.58 -4.77
N ASP A 112 19.08 -4.52 -4.82
CA ASP A 112 19.27 -5.44 -5.96
C ASP A 112 18.11 -6.45 -6.12
N ASP A 113 17.37 -6.32 -7.22
CA ASP A 113 16.18 -7.15 -7.52
C ASP A 113 16.52 -8.58 -7.93
N ALA A 114 17.66 -8.81 -8.59
CA ALA A 114 18.06 -10.16 -9.00
C ALA A 114 18.36 -11.02 -7.77
N ILE A 115 19.00 -10.43 -6.75
CA ILE A 115 19.23 -11.10 -5.48
C ILE A 115 17.91 -11.29 -4.72
N ALA A 116 17.02 -10.29 -4.70
CA ALA A 116 15.70 -10.43 -4.07
C ALA A 116 14.87 -11.55 -4.72
N ASN A 117 14.85 -11.65 -6.05
CA ASN A 117 14.20 -12.75 -6.78
C ASN A 117 14.77 -14.11 -6.37
N THR A 118 16.11 -14.22 -6.32
CA THR A 118 16.80 -15.45 -5.93
C THR A 118 16.42 -15.89 -4.52
N LEU A 119 16.51 -14.96 -3.56
CA LEU A 119 16.19 -15.25 -2.16
C LEU A 119 14.70 -15.49 -1.95
N TRP A 120 13.82 -14.75 -2.62
CA TRP A 120 12.38 -14.94 -2.58
C TRP A 120 12.01 -16.37 -2.99
N THR A 121 12.45 -16.80 -4.18
CA THR A 121 12.19 -18.14 -4.71
C THR A 121 12.80 -19.22 -3.83
N LYS A 122 14.09 -19.10 -3.48
CA LYS A 122 14.81 -20.06 -2.61
C LYS A 122 14.11 -20.28 -1.27
N ASN A 123 13.46 -19.24 -0.75
CA ASN A 123 12.91 -19.22 0.60
C ASN A 123 11.39 -19.43 0.66
N GLY A 124 10.77 -19.86 -0.44
CA GLY A 124 9.36 -20.25 -0.49
C GLY A 124 8.39 -19.10 -0.79
N GLY A 125 8.89 -18.03 -1.41
CA GLY A 125 8.08 -16.93 -1.93
C GLY A 125 7.16 -16.30 -0.87
N PRO A 126 5.83 -16.26 -1.10
CA PRO A 126 4.84 -15.73 -0.15
C PRO A 126 4.98 -16.21 1.30
N ALA A 127 5.51 -17.42 1.53
CA ALA A 127 5.71 -17.95 2.88
C ALA A 127 6.69 -17.10 3.73
N ILE A 128 7.57 -16.31 3.09
CA ILE A 128 8.42 -15.31 3.74
C ILE A 128 7.55 -14.27 4.47
N VAL A 129 6.49 -13.80 3.82
CA VAL A 129 5.59 -12.80 4.38
C VAL A 129 4.85 -13.39 5.57
N THR A 130 4.28 -14.60 5.45
CA THR A 130 3.61 -15.29 6.55
C THR A 130 4.51 -15.45 7.78
N ARG A 131 5.76 -15.87 7.59
CA ARG A 131 6.72 -16.03 8.69
C ARG A 131 7.12 -14.69 9.31
N THR A 132 7.29 -13.65 8.49
CA THR A 132 7.60 -12.30 8.98
C THR A 132 6.43 -11.72 9.79
N VAL A 133 5.19 -11.90 9.31
CA VAL A 133 3.96 -11.53 10.03
C VAL A 133 3.94 -12.17 11.41
N ALA A 134 4.18 -13.48 11.50
CA ALA A 134 4.22 -14.19 12.76
C ALA A 134 5.36 -13.73 13.68
N ALA A 135 6.57 -13.55 13.13
CA ALA A 135 7.76 -13.20 13.92
C ALA A 135 7.72 -11.77 14.48
N ALA A 136 7.23 -10.80 13.69
CA ALA A 136 7.18 -9.39 14.06
C ALA A 136 5.83 -8.94 14.63
N GLY A 137 4.80 -9.80 14.62
CA GLY A 137 3.46 -9.48 15.12
C GLY A 137 2.73 -8.48 14.24
N LEU A 138 2.90 -8.57 12.92
CA LEU A 138 2.28 -7.67 11.94
C LEU A 138 0.77 -7.96 11.84
N LYS A 139 -0.05 -6.93 11.71
CA LYS A 139 -1.53 -7.07 11.78
C LYS A 139 -2.22 -6.90 10.44
N SER A 140 -1.63 -6.12 9.54
CA SER A 140 -2.25 -5.64 8.32
C SER A 140 -1.36 -5.85 7.09
N THR A 141 -0.45 -6.83 7.20
CA THR A 141 0.46 -7.24 6.14
C THR A 141 0.02 -8.56 5.53
N SER A 142 -0.02 -8.66 4.21
CA SER A 142 -0.34 -9.90 3.50
C SER A 142 0.55 -10.09 2.28
N ALA A 143 0.75 -11.37 1.93
CA ALA A 143 1.44 -11.77 0.72
C ALA A 143 0.84 -11.14 -0.54
N PRO A 144 1.63 -11.01 -1.62
CA PRO A 144 1.13 -10.54 -2.91
C PRO A 144 0.15 -11.56 -3.50
N ALA A 145 -0.83 -11.06 -4.28
CA ALA A 145 -1.77 -11.93 -4.99
C ALA A 145 -1.06 -12.80 -6.05
N ASP A 146 -0.09 -12.22 -6.76
CA ASP A 146 0.83 -12.96 -7.63
C ASP A 146 2.08 -13.35 -6.82
N ALA A 147 2.27 -14.66 -6.61
CA ALA A 147 3.36 -15.21 -5.82
C ALA A 147 4.76 -14.87 -6.36
N GLY A 148 4.87 -14.54 -7.66
CA GLY A 148 6.13 -14.12 -8.29
C GLY A 148 6.48 -12.65 -8.04
N ARG A 149 5.57 -11.86 -7.47
CA ARG A 149 5.71 -10.40 -7.34
C ARG A 149 5.87 -9.96 -5.90
N TRP A 150 7.02 -10.22 -5.31
CA TRP A 150 7.32 -9.83 -3.92
C TRP A 150 7.00 -8.35 -3.63
N GLY A 151 7.23 -7.44 -4.58
CA GLY A 151 7.00 -6.00 -4.39
C GLY A 151 5.53 -5.62 -4.23
N ASP A 152 4.61 -6.47 -4.71
CA ASP A 152 3.17 -6.28 -4.54
C ASP A 152 2.69 -6.74 -3.14
N THR A 153 3.60 -7.15 -2.24
CA THR A 153 3.27 -7.40 -0.84
C THR A 153 2.61 -6.16 -0.25
N LEU A 154 1.42 -6.33 0.33
CA LEU A 154 0.66 -5.24 0.92
C LEU A 154 1.00 -5.12 2.40
N SER A 155 1.38 -3.93 2.86
CA SER A 155 1.67 -3.63 4.26
C SER A 155 1.19 -2.21 4.62
N THR A 156 1.40 -1.80 5.86
CA THR A 156 1.03 -0.48 6.40
C THR A 156 2.24 0.20 7.02
N ALA A 157 2.17 1.51 7.25
CA ALA A 157 3.28 2.21 7.90
C ALA A 157 3.49 1.73 9.34
N ASP A 158 2.41 1.37 10.04
CA ASP A 158 2.45 0.75 11.37
C ASP A 158 3.21 -0.58 11.38
N ASP A 159 2.90 -1.48 10.43
CA ASP A 159 3.53 -2.79 10.33
C ASP A 159 5.01 -2.67 9.93
N ILE A 160 5.36 -1.78 8.99
CA ILE A 160 6.76 -1.53 8.65
C ILE A 160 7.52 -0.96 9.84
N ALA A 161 6.91 -0.10 10.67
CA ALA A 161 7.54 0.36 11.90
C ALA A 161 7.78 -0.80 12.90
N LEU A 162 6.86 -1.76 13.00
CA LEU A 162 7.05 -3.00 13.78
C LEU A 162 8.19 -3.85 13.25
N VAL A 163 8.39 -3.92 11.94
CA VAL A 163 9.51 -4.64 11.31
C VAL A 163 10.86 -4.05 11.77
N TYR A 164 11.04 -2.74 11.72
CA TYR A 164 12.26 -2.09 12.23
C TYR A 164 12.45 -2.33 13.73
N ARG A 165 11.37 -2.22 14.52
CA ARG A 165 11.41 -2.51 15.97
C ARG A 165 11.79 -3.97 16.25
N HIS A 166 11.35 -4.91 15.42
CA HIS A 166 11.75 -6.31 15.52
C HIS A 166 13.23 -6.50 15.17
N ILE A 167 13.72 -5.89 14.08
CA ILE A 167 15.15 -5.92 13.70
C ILE A 167 16.03 -5.43 14.86
N LEU A 168 15.63 -4.34 15.52
CA LEU A 168 16.38 -3.74 16.62
C LEU A 168 16.50 -4.66 17.85
N LYS A 169 15.53 -5.56 18.06
CA LYS A 169 15.53 -6.55 19.16
C LYS A 169 16.39 -7.78 18.87
N LEU A 170 16.87 -7.98 17.65
CA LEU A 170 17.70 -9.13 17.30
C LEU A 170 19.06 -9.10 18.02
N PRO A 171 19.70 -10.27 18.24
CA PRO A 171 21.09 -10.33 18.66
C PRO A 171 21.99 -9.48 17.75
N LYS A 172 22.95 -8.76 18.34
CA LYS A 172 23.79 -7.76 17.64
C LYS A 172 24.38 -8.27 16.31
N ALA A 173 24.89 -9.51 16.28
CA ALA A 173 25.43 -10.10 15.06
C ALA A 173 24.39 -10.17 13.93
N LYS A 174 23.21 -10.73 14.21
CA LYS A 174 22.09 -10.83 13.26
C LYS A 174 21.53 -9.47 12.87
N ARG A 175 21.37 -8.58 13.84
CA ARG A 175 20.92 -7.20 13.61
C ARG A 175 21.85 -6.47 12.64
N ASN A 176 23.16 -6.64 12.78
CA ASN A 176 24.14 -5.96 11.94
C ASN A 176 24.18 -6.47 10.50
N VAL A 177 23.79 -7.73 10.22
CA VAL A 177 23.62 -8.23 8.84
C VAL A 177 22.57 -7.40 8.07
N ILE A 178 21.55 -6.87 8.77
CA ILE A 178 20.53 -6.02 8.17
C ILE A 178 20.92 -4.54 8.29
N LEU A 179 21.23 -4.04 9.48
CA LEU A 179 21.37 -2.60 9.68
C LEU A 179 22.63 -2.02 9.02
N LYS A 180 23.71 -2.79 8.89
CA LYS A 180 24.93 -2.30 8.21
C LYS A 180 24.65 -1.89 6.76
N PRO A 181 24.10 -2.75 5.88
CA PRO A 181 23.81 -2.33 4.50
C PRO A 181 22.72 -1.26 4.39
N LEU A 182 21.80 -1.12 5.36
CA LEU A 182 20.84 0.00 5.36
C LEU A 182 21.51 1.34 5.68
N ARG A 183 22.53 1.36 6.55
CA ARG A 183 23.37 2.55 6.81
C ARG A 183 24.27 2.88 5.64
N GLU A 184 24.71 1.85 4.93
CA GLU A 184 25.60 1.95 3.77
C GLU A 184 24.81 1.92 2.44
N ALA A 185 23.52 2.30 2.47
CA ALA A 185 22.69 2.36 1.28
C ALA A 185 23.31 3.29 0.23
N THR A 186 23.61 2.76 -0.94
CA THR A 186 24.33 3.51 -1.98
C THR A 186 23.40 4.50 -2.64
N ARG A 187 23.90 5.67 -3.08
CA ARG A 187 23.08 6.63 -3.81
C ARG A 187 22.44 6.03 -5.05
N THR A 188 23.23 5.33 -5.86
CA THR A 188 22.74 4.62 -7.06
C THR A 188 22.44 3.17 -6.71
N ALA A 189 21.20 2.75 -6.94
CA ALA A 189 20.75 1.36 -6.81
C ALA A 189 21.32 0.46 -7.93
N ALA A 190 21.10 -0.84 -7.84
CA ALA A 190 21.61 -1.82 -8.79
C ALA A 190 20.99 -1.67 -10.19
N ASP A 191 19.79 -1.10 -10.28
CA ASP A 191 19.08 -0.76 -11.52
C ASP A 191 19.48 0.61 -12.09
N GLY A 192 20.38 1.35 -11.41
CA GLY A 192 20.82 2.68 -11.81
C GLY A 192 19.99 3.84 -11.25
N PHE A 193 18.91 3.57 -10.49
CA PHE A 193 18.05 4.62 -9.93
C PHE A 193 18.73 5.36 -8.76
N ASP A 194 18.50 6.67 -8.62
CA ASP A 194 18.94 7.43 -7.44
C ASP A 194 18.00 7.14 -6.26
N GLN A 195 18.42 6.27 -5.34
CA GLN A 195 17.64 5.86 -4.17
C GLN A 195 17.90 6.73 -2.93
N HIS A 196 18.60 7.87 -3.03
CA HIS A 196 18.79 8.79 -1.90
C HIS A 196 17.66 9.81 -1.72
N PHE A 197 16.47 9.55 -2.25
CA PHE A 197 15.27 10.34 -1.96
C PHE A 197 14.71 10.03 -0.55
N GLY A 198 13.94 10.97 0.01
CA GLY A 198 13.32 10.78 1.33
C GLY A 198 14.29 11.04 2.48
N ILE A 199 14.36 10.11 3.42
CA ILE A 199 15.17 10.19 4.64
C ILE A 199 16.65 10.59 4.36
N PRO A 200 17.38 9.99 3.40
CA PRO A 200 18.78 10.36 3.15
C PRO A 200 18.96 11.82 2.75
N THR A 201 18.01 12.38 1.98
CA THR A 201 18.03 13.79 1.59
C THR A 201 17.61 14.70 2.73
N ALA A 202 16.62 14.29 3.54
CA ALA A 202 16.03 15.13 4.59
C ALA A 202 16.88 15.21 5.87
N PHE A 203 17.61 14.15 6.22
CA PHE A 203 18.32 14.01 7.49
C PHE A 203 19.84 13.92 7.28
N GLN A 204 20.41 14.87 6.53
CA GLN A 204 21.86 14.90 6.25
C GLN A 204 22.71 15.28 7.48
N ASP A 205 22.08 15.82 8.52
CA ASP A 205 22.73 16.34 9.72
C ASP A 205 22.80 15.32 10.87
N ARG A 206 22.37 14.06 10.65
CA ARG A 206 22.35 13.00 11.66
C ARG A 206 22.39 11.61 11.00
N PRO A 207 22.77 10.55 11.72
CA PRO A 207 22.86 9.22 11.13
C PRO A 207 21.48 8.66 10.76
N TRP A 208 21.47 7.78 9.76
CA TRP A 208 20.29 7.05 9.35
C TRP A 208 20.64 5.63 8.87
N ALA A 209 19.63 4.76 8.82
CA ALA A 209 19.67 3.44 8.19
C ALA A 209 18.38 3.22 7.42
N VAL A 210 18.42 3.16 6.09
CA VAL A 210 17.22 3.31 5.25
C VAL A 210 16.97 2.13 4.32
N LYS A 211 15.70 1.90 4.03
CA LYS A 211 15.25 1.16 2.85
C LYS A 211 14.18 1.94 2.11
N GLN A 212 14.51 2.33 0.87
CA GLN A 212 13.58 2.90 -0.08
C GLN A 212 12.79 1.81 -0.82
N GLY A 213 11.62 2.19 -1.32
CA GLY A 213 10.81 1.41 -2.25
C GLY A 213 10.29 2.30 -3.37
N TRP A 214 10.40 1.83 -4.61
CA TRP A 214 9.77 2.49 -5.75
C TRP A 214 9.28 1.45 -6.75
N ALA A 215 8.17 1.75 -7.40
CA ALA A 215 7.64 0.94 -8.49
C ALA A 215 6.72 1.81 -9.35
N SER A 216 6.70 1.55 -10.66
CA SER A 216 5.75 2.15 -11.58
C SER A 216 4.97 1.06 -12.31
N GLY A 217 3.72 1.38 -12.64
CA GLY A 217 2.80 0.49 -13.34
C GLY A 217 1.99 -0.39 -12.41
N ARG A 218 1.09 -1.18 -13.02
CA ARG A 218 0.07 -1.97 -12.31
C ARG A 218 -0.96 -1.08 -11.62
N GLY A 219 -1.34 0.03 -12.25
CA GLY A 219 -2.38 0.92 -11.76
C GLY A 219 -1.93 2.01 -10.79
N ALA A 220 -0.64 2.08 -10.44
CA ALA A 220 -0.11 3.15 -9.58
C ALA A 220 1.41 3.31 -9.70
N VAL A 221 1.91 4.44 -9.19
CA VAL A 221 3.33 4.71 -8.97
C VAL A 221 3.57 4.82 -7.47
N ASP A 222 4.45 3.98 -6.92
CA ASP A 222 4.76 3.97 -5.50
C ASP A 222 6.15 4.57 -5.26
N ALA A 223 6.26 5.38 -4.20
CA ALA A 223 7.53 5.90 -3.70
C ALA A 223 7.52 5.88 -2.18
N HIS A 224 8.49 5.22 -1.57
CA HIS A 224 8.54 4.96 -0.13
C HIS A 224 9.92 5.27 0.40
N THR A 225 9.96 5.89 1.58
CA THR A 225 11.19 6.08 2.34
C THR A 225 10.95 5.62 3.76
N THR A 226 11.76 4.68 4.22
CA THR A 226 11.60 4.04 5.53
C THR A 226 12.96 3.85 6.15
N GLY A 227 13.07 3.94 7.47
CA GLY A 227 14.36 3.78 8.12
C GLY A 227 14.41 4.13 9.58
N LEU A 228 15.63 4.07 10.09
CA LEU A 228 16.04 4.56 11.39
C LEU A 228 16.71 5.93 11.22
N VAL A 229 16.45 6.86 12.13
CA VAL A 229 16.96 8.24 12.06
C VAL A 229 17.39 8.71 13.46
N GLY A 230 18.49 9.45 13.50
CA GLY A 230 19.05 10.07 14.70
C GLY A 230 20.00 9.14 15.46
N GLU A 231 20.69 9.73 16.44
CA GLU A 231 21.63 9.00 17.29
C GLU A 231 20.99 7.76 17.92
N ASP A 232 21.77 6.69 18.05
CA ASP A 232 21.35 5.39 18.58
C ASP A 232 20.11 4.78 17.91
N ASP A 233 19.85 5.13 16.64
CA ASP A 233 18.67 4.74 15.87
C ASP A 233 17.36 5.19 16.56
N ARG A 234 17.30 6.36 17.20
CA ARG A 234 16.19 6.78 18.07
C ARG A 234 14.81 6.70 17.41
N TYR A 235 14.68 7.20 16.18
CA TYR A 235 13.39 7.27 15.50
C TYR A 235 13.27 6.17 14.46
N VAL A 236 12.14 5.48 14.44
CA VAL A 236 11.69 4.70 13.28
C VAL A 236 10.79 5.60 12.47
N VAL A 237 11.17 5.91 11.23
CA VAL A 237 10.43 6.79 10.31
C VAL A 237 9.96 5.97 9.13
N VAL A 238 8.67 6.00 8.85
CA VAL A 238 8.06 5.27 7.73
C VAL A 238 7.14 6.21 6.97
N ILE A 239 7.45 6.45 5.70
CA ILE A 239 6.62 7.21 4.77
C ILE A 239 6.32 6.30 3.58
N LEU A 240 5.05 5.94 3.42
CA LEU A 240 4.54 5.20 2.27
C LEU A 240 3.70 6.15 1.42
N SER A 241 3.81 6.08 0.11
CA SER A 241 3.02 6.91 -0.80
C SER A 241 2.79 6.22 -2.14
N SER A 242 1.63 6.48 -2.72
CA SER A 242 1.13 5.88 -3.97
C SER A 242 0.42 6.96 -4.76
N PHE A 243 0.70 7.05 -6.05
CA PHE A 243 0.21 8.06 -6.97
C PHE A 243 -0.49 7.40 -8.16
N ALA A 244 -1.31 8.17 -8.87
CA ALA A 244 -1.94 7.71 -10.10
C ALA A 244 -0.93 7.13 -11.10
N GLU A 245 -1.35 6.10 -11.83
CA GLU A 245 -0.55 5.54 -12.92
C GLU A 245 -0.19 6.62 -13.94
N GLY A 246 1.06 6.62 -14.42
CA GLY A 246 1.57 7.66 -15.32
C GLY A 246 2.23 8.85 -14.61
N THR A 247 2.12 8.96 -13.27
CA THR A 247 2.91 9.95 -12.50
C THR A 247 4.41 9.72 -12.72
N ASP A 248 5.16 10.78 -12.98
CA ASP A 248 6.62 10.68 -13.10
C ASP A 248 7.26 10.19 -11.79
N LEU A 249 8.20 9.24 -11.89
CA LEU A 249 8.81 8.65 -10.70
C LEU A 249 9.69 9.66 -9.94
N GLY A 250 10.29 10.61 -10.66
CA GLY A 250 11.00 11.74 -10.05
C GLY A 250 10.06 12.63 -9.24
N ALA A 251 8.87 12.93 -9.77
CA ALA A 251 7.84 13.66 -9.04
C ALA A 251 7.37 12.90 -7.78
N ALA A 252 7.10 11.59 -7.90
CA ALA A 252 6.69 10.76 -6.77
C ALA A 252 7.75 10.70 -5.65
N THR A 253 9.02 10.52 -6.01
CA THR A 253 10.14 10.50 -5.05
C THR A 253 10.43 11.89 -4.45
N ALA A 254 10.22 12.97 -5.20
CA ALA A 254 10.28 14.34 -4.67
C ALA A 254 9.19 14.63 -3.63
N ARG A 255 7.98 14.06 -3.81
CA ARG A 255 6.90 14.15 -2.82
C ARG A 255 7.22 13.39 -1.54
N ALA A 256 7.72 12.16 -1.64
CA ALA A 256 8.23 11.41 -0.48
C ALA A 256 9.38 12.15 0.23
N THR A 257 10.25 12.84 -0.52
CA THR A 257 11.31 13.69 0.02
C THR A 257 10.76 14.89 0.78
N SER A 258 9.79 15.59 0.21
CA SER A 258 9.16 16.75 0.85
C SER A 258 8.49 16.36 2.18
N ALA A 259 7.83 15.21 2.22
CA ALA A 259 7.28 14.66 3.47
C ALA A 259 8.38 14.43 4.52
N ALA A 260 9.50 13.78 4.15
CA ALA A 260 10.62 13.57 5.07
C ALA A 260 11.26 14.88 5.56
N VAL A 261 11.44 15.88 4.67
CA VAL A 261 11.96 17.20 5.03
C VAL A 261 11.07 17.91 6.05
N SER A 262 9.74 17.77 5.92
CA SER A 262 8.79 18.35 6.89
C SER A 262 8.91 17.75 8.29
N LEU A 263 9.47 16.54 8.42
CA LEU A 263 9.71 15.88 9.69
C LEU A 263 11.02 16.31 10.35
N ALA A 264 12.04 16.66 9.57
CA ALA A 264 13.39 16.96 10.08
C ALA A 264 13.45 17.96 11.25
N PRO A 265 12.73 19.10 11.24
CA PRO A 265 12.76 20.04 12.37
C PRO A 265 11.96 19.55 13.60
N ARG A 266 11.13 18.51 13.46
CA ARG A 266 10.28 17.96 14.52
C ARG A 266 10.94 16.83 15.29
N LEU A 267 12.01 16.27 14.76
CA LEU A 267 12.75 15.16 15.36
C LEU A 267 14.08 15.68 15.90
N GLU A 268 14.47 15.20 17.08
CA GLU A 268 15.76 15.54 17.67
C GLU A 268 16.91 14.94 16.85
N LYS A 269 18.06 15.62 16.88
CA LYS A 269 19.28 15.15 16.19
C LYS A 269 19.80 13.88 16.84
#